data_AF-A0A438CBT7-F1
#
_entry.id   AF-A0A438CBT7-F1
#
_cell.length_a   1.000
_cell.length_b   1.000
_cell.length_c   1.000
_cell.angle_alpha   90.00
_cell.angle_beta   90.00
_cell.angle_gamma   90.00
#
_symmetry.space_group_name_H-M   'P 1'
#
loop_
_entity.id
_entity.type
_entity.pdbx_description
1 polymer ?
#
loop_
_entity_poly.entity_id
_entity_poly.type
_entity_poly.pdbx_seq_one_letter_code
_entity_poly.pdbx_strand_id
1 'polypeptide(L)'
;MPSNFAIGDVLGQRECGKPYVIYYASKTLNEVQRNYTTIEKELLAIVFAINKFRAYLVGSFIVVFTDHSALKYLLTKQDAKARLIRWILLVQEFNLQIKDKKEWRM
;
A
#
# COMPACT_ATOMS: atom_id res chain seq x y z
N MET A 1 -0.60 8.43 9.88
CA MET A 1 0.07 9.39 8.99
C MET A 1 1.45 8.88 8.62
N PRO A 2 1.79 8.79 7.32
CA PRO A 2 3.15 8.43 6.91
C PRO A 2 4.14 9.47 7.44
N SER A 3 5.29 9.01 7.95
CA SER A 3 6.36 9.93 8.35
C SER A 3 6.95 10.63 7.12
N ASN A 4 7.42 11.88 7.26
CA ASN A 4 8.00 12.62 6.14
C ASN A 4 9.30 12.03 5.58
N PHE A 5 9.89 11.04 6.26
CA PHE A 5 11.22 10.51 5.96
C PHE A 5 11.22 9.05 5.54
N ALA A 6 10.27 8.26 6.03
CA ALA A 6 10.22 6.82 5.75
C ALA A 6 8.79 6.29 5.67
N ILE A 7 8.65 5.26 4.84
CA ILE A 7 7.47 4.41 4.75
C ILE A 7 7.78 3.10 5.46
N GLY A 8 6.81 2.59 6.20
CA GLY A 8 6.87 1.27 6.82
C GLY A 8 5.63 0.47 6.46
N ASP A 9 5.84 -0.79 6.11
CA ASP A 9 4.82 -1.75 5.74
C ASP A 9 4.99 -3.02 6.59
N VAL A 10 3.87 -3.67 6.89
CA VAL A 10 3.85 -4.91 7.65
C VAL A 10 3.06 -5.93 6.86
N LEU A 11 3.70 -7.06 6.55
CA LEU A 11 3.01 -8.23 6.02
C LEU A 11 2.55 -9.08 7.19
N GLY A 12 1.25 -9.33 7.25
CA GLY A 12 0.66 -10.24 8.22
C GLY A 12 -0.38 -11.15 7.60
N GLN A 13 -0.59 -12.29 8.23
CA GLN A 13 -1.63 -13.25 7.89
C GLN A 13 -2.59 -13.36 9.08
N ARG A 14 -3.89 -13.52 8.79
CA ARG A 14 -4.87 -13.84 9.82
C ARG A 14 -5.08 -15.35 9.82
N GLU A 15 -4.63 -16.02 10.87
CA GLU A 15 -4.96 -17.43 11.14
C GLU A 15 -5.85 -17.50 12.39
N CYS A 16 -6.99 -18.19 12.28
CA CYS A 16 -7.98 -18.32 13.37
C CYS A 16 -8.41 -16.98 14.00
N GLY A 17 -8.58 -15.94 13.18
CA GLY A 17 -9.02 -14.61 13.64
C GLY A 17 -7.95 -13.77 14.36
N LYS A 18 -6.74 -14.31 14.57
CA LYS A 18 -5.63 -13.57 15.19
C LYS A 18 -4.67 -13.06 14.11
N PRO A 19 -4.26 -11.79 14.16
CA PRO A 19 -3.25 -11.26 13.25
C PRO A 19 -1.86 -11.75 13.65
N TYR A 20 -1.21 -12.49 12.76
CA TYR A 20 0.21 -12.86 12.87
C TYR A 20 1.03 -12.02 11.90
N VAL A 21 2.05 -11.34 12.41
CA VAL A 21 2.98 -10.61 11.56
C VAL A 21 4.03 -11.58 11.04
N ILE A 22 4.18 -11.61 9.71
CA ILE A 22 5.16 -12.43 9.01
C ILE A 22 6.43 -11.63 8.76
N TYR A 23 6.30 -10.36 8.34
CA TYR A 23 7.45 -9.56 7.94
C TYR A 23 7.24 -8.06 8.12
N TYR A 24 8.30 -7.35 8.52
CA TYR A 24 8.34 -5.90 8.56
C TYR A 24 9.23 -5.39 7.43
N ALA A 25 8.71 -4.49 6.60
CA ALA A 25 9.47 -3.80 5.58
C ALA A 25 9.45 -2.29 5.84
N SER A 26 10.56 -1.61 5.60
CA SER A 26 10.60 -0.16 5.62
C SER A 26 11.49 0.36 4.51
N LYS A 27 11.21 1.58 4.07
CA LYS A 27 11.98 2.27 3.05
C LYS A 27 12.07 3.75 3.36
N THR A 28 13.29 4.28 3.33
CA THR A 28 13.54 5.71 3.41
C THR A 28 13.17 6.38 2.08
N LEU A 29 12.49 7.52 2.17
CA LEU A 29 12.07 8.31 1.03
C LEU A 29 13.22 9.17 0.50
N ASN A 30 13.43 9.12 -0.82
CA ASN A 30 14.34 10.03 -1.52
C ASN A 30 13.79 11.46 -1.53
N GLU A 31 14.63 12.47 -1.71
CA GLU A 31 14.23 13.90 -1.66
C GLU A 31 13.01 14.22 -2.53
N VAL A 32 12.98 13.71 -3.76
CA VAL A 32 11.84 13.89 -4.68
C VAL A 32 10.56 13.27 -4.10
N GLN A 33 10.66 12.13 -3.42
CA GLN A 33 9.51 11.43 -2.84
C GLN A 33 9.06 12.08 -1.53
N ARG A 34 9.94 12.79 -0.82
CA ARG A 34 9.57 13.57 0.37
C ARG A 34 8.64 14.72 0.01
N ASN A 35 8.77 15.27 -1.19
CA ASN A 35 7.92 16.33 -1.72
C ASN A 35 6.56 15.85 -2.26
N TYR A 36 6.29 14.53 -2.23
CA TYR A 36 5.00 13.99 -2.63
C TYR A 36 3.90 14.35 -1.63
N THR A 37 2.69 14.48 -2.16
CA THR A 37 1.48 14.61 -1.36
C THR A 37 1.25 13.36 -0.50
N THR A 38 0.46 13.49 0.58
CA THR A 38 0.18 12.37 1.49
C THR A 38 -0.40 11.15 0.75
N ILE A 39 -1.28 11.38 -0.24
CA ILE A 39 -1.89 10.31 -1.03
C ILE A 39 -0.87 9.64 -1.97
N GLU A 40 0.01 10.42 -2.60
CA GLU A 40 1.10 9.88 -3.44
C GLU A 40 2.09 9.04 -2.60
N LYS A 41 2.37 9.45 -1.36
CA LYS A 41 3.23 8.70 -0.44
C LYS A 41 2.59 7.37 -0.02
N GLU A 42 1.30 7.35 0.24
CA GLU A 42 0.58 6.11 0.58
C GLU A 42 0.49 5.16 -0.61
N LEU A 43 0.24 5.66 -1.82
CA LEU A 43 0.28 4.81 -3.01
C LEU A 43 1.69 4.25 -3.24
N LEU A 44 2.72 5.06 -3.03
CA LEU A 44 4.11 4.60 -3.09
C LEU A 44 4.40 3.50 -2.05
N ALA A 45 3.79 3.58 -0.86
CA ALA A 45 3.90 2.53 0.15
C ALA A 45 3.32 1.21 -0.35
N ILE A 46 2.10 1.24 -0.90
CA ILE A 46 1.45 0.06 -1.44
C ILE A 46 2.27 -0.55 -2.59
N VAL A 47 2.75 0.27 -3.52
CA VAL A 47 3.61 -0.19 -4.62
C VAL A 47 4.91 -0.78 -4.10
N PHE A 48 5.50 -0.21 -3.06
CA PHE A 48 6.70 -0.75 -2.43
C PHE A 48 6.44 -2.10 -1.77
N ALA A 49 5.38 -2.22 -0.96
CA ALA A 49 4.98 -3.47 -0.33
C ALA A 49 4.69 -4.57 -1.36
N ILE A 50 3.90 -4.28 -2.38
CA ILE A 50 3.55 -5.23 -3.44
C ILE A 50 4.80 -5.74 -4.16
N ASN A 51 5.72 -4.84 -4.54
CA ASN A 51 6.96 -5.26 -5.18
C ASN A 51 7.85 -6.08 -4.23
N LYS A 52 7.92 -5.70 -2.94
CA LYS A 52 8.74 -6.40 -1.95
C LYS A 52 8.21 -7.81 -1.66
N PHE A 53 6.89 -7.96 -1.59
CA PHE A 53 6.22 -9.21 -1.26
C PHE A 53 5.65 -9.94 -2.48
N ARG A 54 6.03 -9.54 -3.70
CA ARG A 54 5.45 -10.07 -4.95
C ARG A 54 5.43 -11.60 -4.99
N ALA A 55 6.50 -12.25 -4.57
CA ALA A 55 6.57 -13.72 -4.54
C ALA A 55 5.53 -14.40 -3.63
N TYR A 56 5.07 -13.72 -2.57
CA TYR A 56 4.04 -14.19 -1.65
C TYR A 56 2.62 -13.80 -2.08
N LEU A 57 2.50 -12.70 -2.83
CA LEU A 57 1.23 -12.06 -3.15
C LEU A 57 0.63 -12.53 -4.49
N VAL A 58 1.47 -12.96 -5.44
CA VAL A 58 1.01 -13.43 -6.75
C VAL A 58 0.07 -14.63 -6.58
N GLY A 59 -1.12 -14.55 -7.17
CA GLY A 59 -2.13 -15.60 -7.13
C GLY A 59 -2.98 -15.67 -5.86
N SER A 60 -2.73 -14.80 -4.88
CA SER A 60 -3.49 -14.74 -3.63
C SER A 60 -4.43 -13.53 -3.56
N PHE A 61 -5.49 -13.63 -2.75
CA PHE A 61 -6.32 -12.48 -2.40
C PHE A 61 -5.68 -11.69 -1.26
N ILE A 62 -5.50 -10.38 -1.46
CA ILE A 62 -4.71 -9.54 -0.57
C ILE A 62 -5.61 -8.48 0.03
N VAL A 63 -5.48 -8.25 1.34
CA VAL A 63 -6.16 -7.15 2.01
C VAL A 63 -5.11 -6.12 2.43
N VAL A 64 -5.22 -4.92 1.88
CA VAL A 64 -4.34 -3.79 2.22
C VAL A 64 -5.08 -2.88 3.19
N PHE A 65 -4.54 -2.74 4.39
CA PHE A 65 -5.06 -1.82 5.40
C PHE A 65 -4.34 -0.47 5.30
N THR A 66 -5.08 0.58 4.97
CA THR A 66 -4.53 1.95 4.89
C THR A 66 -5.39 2.92 5.70
N ASP A 67 -4.77 3.99 6.21
CA ASP A 67 -5.44 5.04 6.99
C ASP A 67 -6.26 6.00 6.10
N HIS A 68 -6.22 5.83 4.78
CA HIS A 68 -6.72 6.83 3.84
C HIS A 68 -7.68 6.25 2.80
N SER A 69 -8.97 6.47 3.04
CA SER A 69 -10.05 6.10 2.12
C SER A 69 -9.97 6.83 0.77
N ALA A 70 -9.36 8.03 0.72
CA ALA A 70 -9.16 8.76 -0.54
C ALA A 70 -8.25 8.02 -1.55
N LEU A 71 -7.48 7.02 -1.10
CA LEU A 71 -6.69 6.19 -2.02
C LEU A 71 -7.58 5.33 -2.92
N LYS A 72 -8.76 4.91 -2.44
CA LYS A 72 -9.77 4.24 -3.27
C LYS A 72 -10.20 5.12 -4.44
N TYR A 73 -10.40 6.41 -4.19
CA TYR A 73 -10.78 7.39 -5.21
C TYR A 73 -9.63 7.70 -6.19
N LEU A 74 -8.39 7.67 -5.73
CA LEU A 74 -7.23 7.86 -6.59
C LEU A 74 -7.07 6.72 -7.60
N LEU A 75 -7.33 5.47 -7.21
CA LEU A 75 -7.29 4.31 -8.13
C LEU A 75 -8.34 4.39 -9.24
N THR A 76 -9.44 5.12 -9.02
CA THR A 76 -10.52 5.30 -10.00
C THR A 76 -10.36 6.55 -10.87
N LYS A 77 -9.42 7.45 -10.54
CA LYS A 77 -9.29 8.74 -11.24
C LYS A 77 -8.40 8.61 -12.47
N GLN A 78 -8.95 8.88 -13.65
CA GLN A 78 -8.26 8.79 -14.94
C GLN A 78 -7.28 9.96 -15.20
N ASP A 79 -7.52 11.13 -14.59
CA ASP A 79 -6.66 12.34 -14.70
C ASP A 79 -5.50 12.35 -13.70
N ALA A 80 -4.71 11.28 -13.69
CA ALA A 80 -3.53 11.18 -12.86
C ALA A 80 -2.25 11.42 -13.68
N LYS A 81 -1.21 11.99 -13.06
CA LYS A 81 0.12 12.12 -13.69
C LYS A 81 0.56 10.75 -14.23
N ALA A 82 1.27 10.70 -15.36
CA ALA A 82 1.71 9.44 -15.98
C ALA A 82 2.42 8.47 -15.01
N ARG A 83 3.15 8.99 -14.02
CA ARG A 83 3.77 8.19 -12.93
C ARG A 83 2.73 7.45 -12.09
N LEU A 84 1.65 8.12 -11.71
CA LEU A 84 0.57 7.56 -10.91
C LEU A 84 -0.19 6.49 -11.70
N ILE A 85 -0.46 6.73 -12.99
CA ILE A 85 -1.09 5.74 -13.87
C ILE A 85 -0.28 4.44 -13.89
N ARG A 86 1.05 4.52 -14.03
CA ARG A 86 1.93 3.33 -13.99
C ARG A 86 1.82 2.56 -12.67
N TRP A 87 1.72 3.27 -11.55
CA TRP A 87 1.55 2.66 -10.24
C TRP A 87 0.18 2.02 -10.07
N ILE A 88 -0.88 2.68 -10.55
CA ILE A 88 -2.25 2.16 -10.54
C ILE A 88 -2.32 0.86 -11.35
N LEU A 89 -1.73 0.83 -12.55
CA LEU A 89 -1.68 -0.38 -13.39
C LEU A 89 -0.97 -1.54 -12.69
N LEU A 90 0.18 -1.28 -12.05
CA LEU A 90 0.91 -2.32 -11.29
C LEU A 90 0.06 -2.86 -10.14
N VAL A 91 -0.64 -1.98 -9.42
CA VAL A 91 -1.53 -2.35 -8.33
C VAL A 91 -2.73 -3.16 -8.85
N GLN A 92 -3.26 -2.84 -10.03
CA GLN A 92 -4.38 -3.56 -10.66
C GLN A 92 -4.04 -4.99 -11.10
N GLU A 93 -2.75 -5.34 -11.27
CA GLU A 93 -2.33 -6.72 -11.57
C GLU A 93 -2.64 -7.69 -10.41
N PHE A 94 -2.83 -7.17 -9.19
CA PHE A 94 -3.05 -7.97 -8.00
C PHE A 94 -4.51 -7.93 -7.56
N ASN A 95 -5.02 -9.05 -7.08
CA ASN A 95 -6.36 -9.15 -6.51
C ASN A 95 -6.35 -8.61 -5.07
N LEU A 96 -6.33 -7.27 -4.95
CA LEU A 96 -6.29 -6.57 -3.67
C LEU A 96 -7.59 -5.87 -3.31
N GLN A 97 -7.89 -5.89 -2.02
CA GLN A 97 -8.98 -5.13 -1.42
C GLN A 97 -8.42 -4.14 -0.42
N ILE A 98 -8.77 -2.86 -0.59
CA ILE A 98 -8.38 -1.81 0.34
C ILE A 98 -9.41 -1.70 1.46
N LYS A 99 -8.94 -1.86 2.70
CA LYS A 99 -9.73 -1.69 3.92
C LYS A 99 -9.14 -0.57 4.77
N ASP A 100 -9.99 0.03 5.60
CA ASP A 100 -9.55 1.04 6.55
C ASP A 100 -8.77 0.36 7.69
N LYS A 101 -7.66 0.96 8.12
CA LYS A 101 -6.85 0.45 9.22
C LYS A 101 -7.62 0.33 10.53
N LYS A 102 -8.73 1.04 10.73
CA LYS A 102 -9.62 0.83 11.89
C LYS A 102 -10.09 -0.62 12.01
N GLU A 103 -10.29 -1.31 10.89
CA GLU A 103 -10.71 -2.72 10.86
C GLU A 103 -9.57 -3.69 11.20
N TRP A 104 -8.30 -3.26 11.17
CA TRP A 104 -7.17 -4.13 11.54
C TRP A 104 -7.16 -4.47 13.03
N ARG A 105 -7.55 -3.50 13.88
CA ARG A 105 -7.55 -3.63 15.34
C ARG A 105 -8.82 -4.30 15.90
N MET A 106 -9.80 -4.59 15.04
CA MET A 106 -11.01 -5.36 15.38
C MET A 106 -10.82 -6.84 15.07
#